data_AF-A0A7W0PRI7-F1
#
_entry.id   AF-A0A7W0PRI7-F1
#
_cell.length_a   1.000
_cell.length_b   1.000
_cell.length_c   1.000
_cell.angle_alpha   90.00
_cell.angle_beta   90.00
_cell.angle_gamma   90.00
#
_symmetry.space_group_name_H-M   'P 1'
#
loop_
_entity.id
_entity.type
_entity.pdbx_description
1 polymer ?
#
loop_
_entity_poly.entity_id
_entity_poly.type
_entity_poly.pdbx_seq_one_letter_code
_entity_poly.pdbx_strand_id
1 'polypeptide(L)'
;MNLHAITSVRRSLVLMVIAFAMAAIALVQPFAASAHETREVATDYAFVVGFINEPAVQGDTNGIWLEVTMAEAPVLGLADKLQAQVIFGEQT
;
A
#
# COMPACT_ATOMS: atom_id res chain seq x y z
N MET A 1 53.45 11.59 1.51
CA MET A 1 51.97 11.48 1.57
C MET A 1 51.61 10.64 2.80
N ASN A 2 50.94 11.22 3.80
CA ASN A 2 50.79 10.61 5.13
C ASN A 2 49.80 9.43 5.10
N LEU A 3 50.21 8.27 5.61
CA LEU A 3 49.41 7.04 5.62
C LEU A 3 48.06 7.21 6.34
N HIS A 4 48.00 8.09 7.36
CA HIS A 4 46.78 8.49 8.08
C HIS A 4 45.79 9.33 7.23
N ALA A 5 46.29 10.11 6.26
CA ALA A 5 45.44 10.88 5.35
C ALA A 5 44.78 9.95 4.32
N ILE A 6 45.48 8.91 3.87
CA ILE A 6 44.96 7.92 2.91
C ILE A 6 43.88 7.04 3.55
N THR A 7 44.05 6.64 4.82
CA THR A 7 43.07 5.83 5.55
C THR A 7 41.81 6.62 5.95
N SER A 8 41.93 7.91 6.29
CA SER A 8 40.77 8.77 6.57
C SER A 8 39.95 9.08 5.31
N VAL A 9 40.60 9.36 4.18
CA VAL A 9 39.92 9.58 2.88
C VAL A 9 39.18 8.32 2.42
N ARG A 10 39.81 7.14 2.53
CA ARG A 10 39.16 5.85 2.21
C ARG A 10 37.95 5.58 3.09
N ARG A 11 38.02 5.87 4.39
CA ARG A 11 36.88 5.71 5.32
C ARG A 11 35.74 6.65 4.97
N SER A 12 36.03 7.92 4.66
CA SER A 12 35.01 8.89 4.27
C SER A 12 34.31 8.50 2.96
N LEU A 13 35.07 8.02 1.98
CA LEU A 13 34.52 7.57 0.70
C LEU A 13 33.63 6.34 0.85
N VAL A 14 34.03 5.38 1.69
CA VAL A 14 33.20 4.21 2.03
C VAL A 14 31.90 4.63 2.70
N LEU A 15 31.94 5.55 3.67
CA LEU A 15 30.74 6.05 4.34
C LEU A 15 29.80 6.79 3.37
N MET A 16 30.35 7.57 2.44
CA MET A 16 29.56 8.26 1.41
C MET A 16 28.86 7.27 0.48
N VAL A 17 29.57 6.22 0.02
CA VAL A 17 28.98 5.15 -0.80
C VAL A 17 27.86 4.44 -0.06
N ILE A 18 28.07 4.11 1.23
CA ILE A 18 27.04 3.49 2.07
C ILE A 18 25.82 4.41 2.20
N ALA A 19 26.03 5.70 2.48
CA ALA A 19 24.94 6.67 2.58
C ALA A 19 24.14 6.78 1.27
N PHE A 20 24.83 6.80 0.13
CA PHE A 20 24.19 6.85 -1.18
C PHE A 20 23.41 5.57 -1.49
N ALA A 21 23.97 4.40 -1.17
CA ALA A 21 23.28 3.12 -1.32
C ALA A 21 22.03 3.04 -0.45
N MET A 22 22.11 3.50 0.81
CA MET A 22 20.97 3.57 1.72
C MET A 22 19.87 4.52 1.20
N ALA A 23 20.26 5.69 0.69
CA ALA A 23 19.31 6.63 0.09
C ALA A 23 18.64 6.06 -1.16
N ALA A 24 19.39 5.35 -2.01
CA ALA A 24 18.84 4.69 -3.19
C ALA A 24 17.85 3.58 -2.81
N ILE A 25 18.14 2.77 -1.78
CA ILE A 25 17.22 1.74 -1.28
C ILE A 25 15.93 2.36 -0.76
N ALA A 26 16.02 3.49 -0.03
CA ALA A 26 14.85 4.19 0.51
C ALA A 26 13.89 4.72 -0.57
N LEU A 27 14.39 5.05 -1.77
CA LEU A 27 13.57 5.53 -2.89
C LEU A 27 12.76 4.43 -3.60
N VAL A 28 13.14 3.16 -3.43
CA VAL A 28 12.51 2.01 -4.11
C VAL A 28 11.59 1.24 -3.18
N GLN A 29 11.50 1.62 -1.90
CA GLN A 29 10.57 0.99 -0.97
C GLN A 29 9.12 1.33 -1.39
N PRO A 30 8.25 0.32 -1.64
CA PRO A 30 6.83 0.60 -1.83
C PRO A 30 6.30 1.25 -0.55
N PHE A 31 5.66 2.41 -0.71
CA PHE A 31 5.00 3.09 0.40
C PHE A 31 3.82 2.23 0.84
N ALA A 32 3.99 1.44 1.91
CA ALA A 32 2.88 0.71 2.51
C ALA A 32 1.91 1.73 3.13
N ALA A 33 0.77 1.94 2.48
CA ALA A 33 -0.36 2.65 3.09
C ALA A 33 -1.56 1.71 3.01
N SER A 34 -2.13 1.40 4.17
CA SER A 34 -3.40 0.67 4.26
C SER A 34 -4.52 1.66 3.93
N ALA A 35 -5.03 1.60 2.71
CA ALA A 35 -6.17 2.40 2.25
C ALA A 35 -7.48 1.60 2.28
N HIS A 36 -7.44 0.36 2.79
CA HIS A 36 -8.60 -0.45 3.11
C HIS A 36 -9.13 -0.21 4.54
N GLU A 37 -10.46 -0.25 4.67
CA GLU A 37 -11.22 -0.26 5.90
C GLU A 37 -12.00 -1.58 6.01
N THR A 38 -11.90 -2.24 7.16
CA THR A 38 -12.76 -3.38 7.49
C THR A 38 -13.90 -2.91 8.38
N ARG A 39 -15.13 -3.27 8.04
CA ARG A 39 -16.32 -2.95 8.83
C ARG A 39 -17.12 -4.22 9.11
N GLU A 40 -17.41 -4.43 10.38
CA GLU A 40 -18.37 -5.44 10.80
C GLU A 40 -19.81 -4.94 10.53
N VAL A 41 -20.62 -5.81 9.93
CA VAL A 41 -22.02 -5.54 9.62
C VAL A 41 -22.85 -6.72 10.09
N ALA A 42 -23.87 -6.44 10.92
CA ALA A 42 -24.58 -7.48 11.67
C ALA A 42 -23.61 -8.33 12.52
N THR A 43 -24.09 -9.45 13.08
CA THR A 43 -23.31 -10.26 14.01
C THR A 43 -22.21 -11.07 13.32
N ASP A 44 -22.45 -11.50 12.09
CA ASP A 44 -21.67 -12.57 11.46
C ASP A 44 -20.98 -12.17 10.17
N TYR A 45 -21.14 -10.92 9.71
CA TYR A 45 -20.56 -10.46 8.44
C TYR A 45 -19.54 -9.36 8.65
N ALA A 46 -18.49 -9.40 7.85
CA ALA A 46 -17.57 -8.30 7.67
C ALA A 46 -17.48 -7.95 6.19
N PHE A 47 -17.31 -6.66 5.89
CA PHE A 47 -16.88 -6.22 4.58
C PHE A 47 -15.55 -5.50 4.68
N VAL A 48 -14.72 -5.66 3.66
CA VAL A 48 -13.52 -4.85 3.45
C VAL A 48 -13.78 -3.95 2.25
N VAL A 49 -13.59 -2.64 2.44
CA VAL A 49 -13.63 -1.64 1.36
C VAL A 49 -12.24 -1.06 1.22
N GLY A 50 -11.68 -1.14 0.02
CA GLY A 50 -10.37 -0.59 -0.27
C GLY A 50 -10.17 -0.41 -1.76
N PHE A 51 -8.93 -0.07 -2.11
CA PHE A 51 -8.51 0.07 -3.48
C PHE A 51 -7.99 -1.27 -4.03
N ILE A 52 -8.05 -1.46 -5.34
CA ILE A 52 -7.50 -2.65 -6.00
C ILE A 52 -5.98 -2.72 -5.83
N ASN A 53 -5.31 -1.56 -5.95
CA ASN A 53 -3.88 -1.41 -5.72
C ASN A 53 -3.65 -0.36 -4.63
N GLU A 54 -2.82 -0.70 -3.65
CA GLU A 54 -2.42 0.20 -2.56
C GLU A 54 -0.92 0.52 -2.62
N PRO A 55 -0.52 1.79 -2.34
CA PRO A 55 -1.36 2.92 -1.93
C PRO A 55 -2.19 3.48 -3.08
N ALA A 56 -3.31 4.14 -2.77
CA ALA A 56 -4.13 4.81 -3.79
C ALA A 56 -3.40 6.04 -4.36
N VAL A 57 -2.94 5.96 -5.61
CA VAL A 57 -2.25 7.06 -6.30
C VAL A 57 -3.24 7.81 -7.19
N GLN A 58 -3.21 9.14 -7.13
CA GLN A 58 -4.04 9.99 -7.97
C GLN A 58 -3.68 9.80 -9.45
N GLY A 59 -4.70 9.59 -10.28
CA GLY A 59 -4.54 9.43 -11.74
C GLY A 59 -4.38 7.98 -12.19
N ASP A 60 -4.10 7.06 -11.27
CA ASP A 60 -4.10 5.63 -11.57
C ASP A 60 -5.53 5.10 -11.63
N THR A 61 -5.80 4.22 -12.60
CA THR A 61 -7.05 3.47 -12.63
C THR A 61 -7.14 2.62 -11.37
N ASN A 62 -8.22 2.81 -10.62
CA ASN A 62 -8.49 2.05 -9.41
C ASN A 62 -9.96 1.66 -9.35
N GLY A 63 -10.33 0.81 -8.40
CA GLY A 63 -11.71 0.34 -8.24
C GLY A 63 -12.01 -0.03 -6.80
N ILE A 64 -13.27 -0.36 -6.55
CA ILE A 64 -13.72 -0.86 -5.25
C ILE A 64 -13.62 -2.37 -5.29
N TRP A 65 -12.90 -2.95 -4.33
CA TRP A 65 -12.94 -4.38 -4.04
C TRP A 65 -13.87 -4.60 -2.85
N LEU A 66 -14.86 -5.47 -3.00
CA LEU A 66 -15.77 -5.88 -1.92
C LEU A 66 -15.62 -7.37 -1.69
N GLU A 67 -15.17 -7.72 -0.50
CA GLU A 67 -15.17 -9.10 0.00
C GLU A 67 -16.16 -9.20 1.16
N VAL A 68 -17.03 -10.22 1.12
CA VAL A 68 -17.98 -10.51 2.21
C VAL A 68 -17.69 -11.90 2.73
N THR A 69 -17.46 -11.98 4.03
CA THR A 69 -17.22 -13.23 4.74
C THR A 69 -18.31 -13.48 5.78
N MET A 70 -18.56 -14.74 6.10
CA MET A 70 -19.35 -15.20 7.24
C MET A 70 -18.48 -16.14 8.07
N ALA A 71 -18.22 -15.80 9.33
CA ALA A 71 -17.32 -16.58 10.20
C ALA A 71 -16.00 -16.96 9.49
N GLU A 72 -15.33 -15.95 8.91
CA GLU A 72 -14.07 -16.06 8.14
C GLU A 72 -14.16 -16.82 6.79
N ALA A 73 -15.33 -17.37 6.43
CA ALA A 73 -15.52 -18.05 5.15
C ALA A 73 -16.12 -17.11 4.08
N PRO A 74 -15.62 -17.13 2.81
CA PRO A 74 -16.21 -16.33 1.74
C PRO A 74 -17.66 -16.69 1.43
N VAL A 75 -18.51 -15.69 1.24
CA VAL A 75 -19.91 -15.88 0.80
C VAL A 75 -19.94 -16.13 -0.71
N LEU A 76 -20.40 -17.32 -1.12
CA LEU A 76 -20.48 -17.71 -2.53
C LEU A 76 -21.71 -17.12 -3.24
N GLY A 77 -21.60 -16.89 -4.55
CA GLY A 77 -22.72 -16.41 -5.40
C GLY A 77 -23.14 -14.96 -5.14
N LEU A 78 -22.34 -14.20 -4.38
CA LEU A 78 -22.60 -12.79 -4.10
C LEU A 78 -22.60 -11.94 -5.36
N ALA A 79 -21.70 -12.23 -6.31
CA ALA A 79 -21.55 -11.47 -7.54
C ALA A 79 -22.85 -11.38 -8.37
N ASP A 80 -23.67 -12.43 -8.36
CA ASP A 80 -24.93 -12.46 -9.12
C ASP A 80 -26.05 -11.61 -8.49
N LYS A 81 -25.89 -11.24 -7.22
CA LYS A 81 -26.91 -10.51 -6.44
C LYS A 81 -26.49 -9.10 -6.05
N LEU A 82 -25.19 -8.81 -6.10
CA LEU A 82 -24.65 -7.54 -5.67
C LEU A 82 -25.11 -6.43 -6.63
N GLN A 83 -25.72 -5.39 -6.07
CA GLN A 83 -26.00 -4.14 -6.76
C GLN A 83 -25.09 -3.06 -6.18
N ALA A 84 -24.43 -2.30 -7.05
CA ALA A 84 -23.57 -1.19 -6.67
C ALA A 84 -23.97 0.07 -7.43
N GLN A 85 -23.98 1.21 -6.74
CA GLN A 85 -24.15 2.52 -7.33
C GLN A 85 -22.86 3.32 -7.11
N VAL A 86 -22.34 3.92 -8.17
CA VAL A 86 -21.22 4.87 -8.07
C VAL A 86 -21.81 6.26 -8.06
N ILE A 87 -21.55 6.99 -7.00
CA ILE A 87 -21.99 8.37 -6.82
C ILE A 87 -20.73 9.27 -6.85
N PHE A 88 -20.74 10.30 -7.70
CA PHE A 88 -19.62 11.23 -7.84
C PHE A 88 -20.13 12.68 -7.91
N GLY A 89 -19.47 13.58 -7.16
CA GLY A 89 -19.88 14.98 -7.08
C GLY A 89 -21.22 15.15 -6.37
N GLU A 90 -22.11 15.99 -6.91
CA GLU A 90 -23.45 16.26 -6.37
C GLU A 90 -24.55 15.35 -6.94
N GLN A 91 -24.20 14.24 -7.59
CA GLN A 91 -25.22 13.29 -8.05
C GLN A 91 -25.76 12.51 -6.84
N THR A 92 -27.07 12.28 -6.79
CA THR A 92 -27.74 11.39 -5.83
C THR A 92 -28.65 10.44 -6.59
#